data_AF-A0A6J1LLT5-F1
#
_entry.id   AF-A0A6J1LLT5-F1
#
_cell.length_a   1.000
_cell.length_b   1.000
_cell.length_c   1.000
_cell.angle_alpha   90.00
_cell.angle_beta   90.00
_cell.angle_gamma   90.00
#
_symmetry.space_group_name_H-M   'P 1'
#
loop_
_entity.id
_entity.type
_entity.pdbx_description
1 polymer ?
#
loop_
_entity_poly.entity_id
_entity_poly.type
_entity_poly.pdbx_seq_one_letter_code
_entity_poly.pdbx_strand_id
1 'polypeptide(L)'
;MKHITVPLAFVCVLAYVGSVQAECCRVNLTLRYIVGSGTCADAGGRRFSSSSCTVTVCADGRPLVGTYCGRGSCNIFGCNCDGGCIKGDWQQSFLNNNRRQNIRVVDATWSS
;
A
#
# COMPACT_ATOMS: atom_id res chain seq x y z
N MET A 1 -12.23 32.65 -42.56
CA MET A 1 -11.14 32.18 -41.68
C MET A 1 -11.59 32.20 -40.22
N LYS A 2 -12.42 31.25 -39.76
CA LYS A 2 -12.92 31.23 -38.36
C LYS A 2 -13.22 29.82 -37.80
N HIS A 3 -12.71 28.78 -38.46
CA HIS A 3 -13.00 27.37 -38.10
C HIS A 3 -11.74 26.55 -37.71
N ILE A 4 -10.54 27.14 -37.79
CA ILE A 4 -9.27 26.41 -37.54
C ILE A 4 -8.84 26.49 -36.06
N THR A 5 -9.39 27.43 -35.28
CA THR A 5 -9.03 27.62 -33.86
C THR A 5 -9.64 26.57 -32.92
N VAL A 6 -10.81 26.02 -33.25
CA VAL A 6 -11.52 25.02 -32.43
C VAL A 6 -10.82 23.65 -32.40
N PRO A 7 -10.36 23.07 -33.52
CA PRO A 7 -9.73 21.75 -33.50
C PRO A 7 -8.38 21.75 -32.76
N LEU A 8 -7.62 22.84 -32.83
CA LEU A 8 -6.31 22.94 -32.16
C LEU A 8 -6.44 22.92 -30.63
N ALA A 9 -7.42 23.64 -30.09
CA ALA A 9 -7.69 23.66 -28.65
C ALA A 9 -8.12 22.28 -28.13
N PHE A 10 -8.89 21.52 -28.91
CA PHE A 10 -9.35 20.18 -28.53
C PHE A 10 -8.22 19.15 -28.49
N VAL A 11 -7.27 19.23 -29.44
CA VAL A 11 -6.08 18.37 -29.48
C VAL A 11 -5.14 18.64 -28.29
N CYS A 12 -4.98 19.90 -27.89
CA CYS A 12 -4.16 20.25 -26.72
C CYS A 12 -4.75 19.74 -25.40
N VAL A 13 -6.08 19.71 -25.26
CA VAL A 13 -6.74 19.15 -24.06
C VAL A 13 -6.52 17.64 -23.99
N LEU A 14 -6.72 16.90 -25.09
CA LEU A 14 -6.53 15.45 -25.13
C LEU A 14 -5.09 15.00 -24.86
N ALA A 15 -4.10 15.77 -25.32
CA ALA A 15 -2.69 15.51 -25.02
C ALA A 15 -2.35 15.72 -23.53
N TYR A 16 -3.09 16.58 -22.82
CA TYR A 16 -2.90 16.83 -21.39
C TYR A 16 -3.55 15.75 -20.50
N VAL A 17 -4.60 15.09 -20.97
CA VAL A 17 -5.24 13.95 -20.25
C VAL A 17 -4.48 12.62 -20.45
N GLY A 18 -3.42 12.63 -21.26
CA GLY A 18 -2.61 11.47 -21.59
C GLY A 18 -1.72 10.99 -20.46
N SER A 19 -2.31 10.46 -19.38
CA SER A 19 -1.75 9.40 -18.51
C SER A 19 -2.65 9.12 -17.29
N VAL A 20 -3.93 8.81 -17.50
CA VAL A 20 -4.70 8.04 -16.50
C VAL A 20 -4.21 6.58 -16.49
N GLN A 21 -2.98 6.36 -16.03
CA GLN A 21 -2.60 5.03 -15.56
C GLN A 21 -3.48 4.75 -14.34
N ALA A 22 -4.30 3.72 -14.42
CA ALA A 22 -5.08 3.28 -13.27
C ALA A 22 -4.09 2.93 -12.15
N GLU A 23 -4.05 3.73 -11.08
CA GLU A 23 -3.23 3.41 -9.91
C GLU A 23 -3.70 2.05 -9.35
N CYS A 24 -2.78 1.08 -9.30
CA CYS A 24 -3.04 -0.27 -8.79
C CYS A 24 -2.36 -0.46 -7.44
N CYS A 25 -3.12 -0.94 -6.46
CA CYS A 25 -2.73 -1.05 -5.05
C CYS A 25 -2.42 -2.48 -4.63
N ARG A 26 -1.78 -3.24 -5.52
CA ARG A 26 -1.48 -4.66 -5.28
C ARG A 26 -0.27 -4.88 -4.37
N VAL A 27 0.63 -3.91 -4.36
CA VAL A 27 1.88 -4.00 -3.61
C VAL A 27 1.56 -4.10 -2.12
N ASN A 28 2.09 -5.14 -1.49
CA ASN A 28 2.07 -5.33 -0.05
C ASN A 28 3.44 -5.88 0.41
N LEU A 29 3.72 -5.72 1.70
CA LEU A 29 4.98 -6.16 2.30
C LEU A 29 4.69 -7.15 3.42
N THR A 30 5.15 -8.38 3.28
CA THR A 30 5.11 -9.37 4.37
C THR A 30 6.38 -9.27 5.19
N LEU A 31 6.23 -8.97 6.48
CA LEU A 31 7.31 -8.86 7.44
C LEU A 31 7.33 -10.10 8.33
N ARG A 32 8.54 -10.61 8.59
CA ARG A 32 8.80 -11.52 9.71
C ARG A 32 9.58 -10.76 10.76
N TYR A 33 9.14 -10.88 12.00
CA TYR A 33 9.67 -10.04 13.07
C TYR A 33 9.63 -10.74 14.43
N ILE A 34 10.38 -10.20 15.38
CA ILE A 34 10.41 -10.62 16.78
C ILE A 34 9.87 -9.46 17.62
N VAL A 35 9.09 -9.80 18.64
CA VAL A 35 8.48 -8.84 19.58
C VAL A 35 9.29 -8.84 20.86
N GLY A 36 9.72 -7.65 21.32
CA GLY A 36 10.42 -7.49 22.59
C GLY A 36 9.47 -7.39 23.79
N SER A 37 8.24 -6.89 23.58
CA SER A 37 7.20 -6.78 24.61
C SER A 37 5.81 -6.98 24.02
N GLY A 38 4.98 -7.78 24.71
CA GLY A 38 3.63 -8.14 24.24
C GLY A 38 3.64 -9.38 23.34
N THR A 39 2.66 -9.45 22.43
CA THR A 39 2.37 -10.57 21.55
C THR A 39 2.41 -10.16 20.08
N CYS A 40 2.42 -11.13 19.16
CA CYS A 40 2.31 -10.84 17.73
C CYS A 40 1.03 -10.04 17.38
N ALA A 41 -0.06 -10.29 18.11
CA ALA A 41 -1.34 -9.64 17.86
C ALA A 41 -1.33 -8.15 18.21
N ASP A 42 -0.51 -7.73 19.17
CA ASP A 42 -0.38 -6.31 19.54
C ASP A 42 0.23 -5.46 18.43
N ALA A 43 0.97 -6.10 17.52
CA ALA A 43 1.50 -5.49 16.29
C ALA A 43 0.67 -5.82 15.04
N GLY A 44 -0.52 -6.39 15.22
CA GLY A 44 -1.43 -6.77 14.13
C GLY A 44 -1.00 -7.98 13.32
N GLY A 45 -0.04 -8.77 13.80
CA GLY A 45 0.40 -10.01 13.15
C GLY A 45 -0.03 -11.27 13.88
N ARG A 46 0.49 -12.39 13.40
CA ARG A 46 0.26 -13.73 13.97
C ARG A 46 1.57 -14.46 14.19
N ARG A 47 1.54 -15.53 14.98
CA ARG A 47 2.70 -16.38 15.23
C ARG A 47 3.13 -17.07 13.93
N PHE A 48 4.42 -17.00 13.62
CA PHE A 48 5.05 -17.71 12.51
C PHE A 48 5.86 -18.91 13.00
N SER A 49 6.58 -18.75 14.11
CA SER A 49 7.34 -19.82 14.77
C SER A 49 7.30 -19.66 16.29
N SER A 50 8.08 -20.46 17.03
CA SER A 50 8.18 -20.36 18.48
C SER A 50 8.62 -18.98 19.00
N SER A 51 9.41 -18.26 18.20
CA SER A 51 10.04 -16.99 18.57
C SER A 51 9.75 -15.84 17.62
N SER A 52 9.03 -16.06 16.52
CA SER A 52 8.80 -15.04 15.50
C SER A 52 7.33 -14.92 15.09
N CYS A 53 6.99 -13.72 14.61
CA CYS A 53 5.70 -13.30 14.14
C CYS A 53 5.76 -13.00 12.64
N THR A 54 4.60 -12.97 12.00
CA THR A 54 4.44 -12.53 10.62
C THR A 54 3.23 -11.61 10.47
N VAL A 55 3.35 -10.62 9.59
CA VAL A 55 2.27 -9.70 9.22
C VAL A 55 2.46 -9.24 7.78
N THR A 56 1.38 -9.12 7.03
CA THR A 56 1.38 -8.46 5.72
C THR A 56 0.83 -7.05 5.90
N VAL A 57 1.57 -6.04 5.47
CA VAL A 57 1.23 -4.63 5.67
C VAL A 57 1.13 -3.85 4.37
N CYS A 58 0.38 -2.76 4.43
CA CYS A 58 0.37 -1.72 3.42
C CYS A 58 1.45 -0.66 3.68
N ALA A 59 1.52 0.36 2.82
CA ALA A 59 2.54 1.40 2.92
C ALA A 59 2.47 2.20 4.23
N ASP A 60 1.32 2.30 4.88
CA ASP A 60 1.18 2.95 6.19
C ASP A 60 1.67 2.08 7.37
N GLY A 61 2.21 0.89 7.08
CA GLY A 61 2.71 -0.05 8.07
C GLY A 61 1.60 -0.69 8.91
N ARG A 62 0.34 -0.62 8.49
CA ARG A 62 -0.78 -1.31 9.14
C ARG A 62 -1.06 -2.63 8.43
N PRO A 63 -1.62 -3.64 9.15
CA PRO A 63 -1.99 -4.90 8.53
C PRO A 63 -2.92 -4.70 7.33
N LEU A 64 -2.67 -5.46 6.26
CA LEU A 64 -3.54 -5.50 5.08
C LEU A 64 -4.95 -5.93 5.51
N VAL A 65 -5.95 -5.11 5.16
CA VAL A 65 -7.37 -5.41 5.36
C VAL A 65 -8.00 -5.64 3.99
N GLY A 66 -8.57 -6.83 3.76
CA GLY A 66 -9.07 -7.23 2.45
C GLY A 66 -7.96 -7.80 1.56
N THR A 67 -8.01 -7.46 0.26
CA THR A 67 -7.11 -8.03 -0.76
C THR A 67 -6.02 -7.06 -1.24
N TYR A 68 -6.28 -5.75 -1.22
CA TYR A 68 -5.42 -4.72 -1.81
C TYR A 68 -5.21 -3.55 -0.84
N CYS A 69 -4.11 -2.82 -1.02
CA CYS A 69 -3.76 -1.64 -0.23
C CYS A 69 -4.44 -0.35 -0.73
N GLY A 70 -5.71 -0.45 -1.12
CA GLY A 70 -6.54 0.70 -1.47
C GLY A 70 -6.99 1.46 -0.22
N ARG A 71 -7.16 2.78 -0.32
CA ARG A 71 -7.80 3.58 0.73
C ARG A 71 -9.28 3.25 0.89
N GLY A 72 -9.91 2.83 -0.20
CA GLY A 72 -11.24 2.23 -0.23
C GLY A 72 -11.29 1.04 -1.17
N SER A 73 -12.50 0.70 -1.62
CA SER A 73 -12.74 -0.45 -2.49
C SER A 73 -12.00 -0.32 -3.82
N CYS A 74 -11.42 -1.42 -4.28
CA CYS A 74 -10.78 -1.55 -5.59
C CYS A 74 -11.62 -2.45 -6.49
N ASN A 75 -11.38 -2.38 -7.80
CA ASN A 75 -11.90 -3.39 -8.71
C ASN A 75 -11.19 -4.75 -8.50
N ILE A 76 -11.67 -5.80 -9.19
CA ILE A 76 -11.13 -7.17 -9.07
C ILE A 76 -9.65 -7.30 -9.47
N PHE A 77 -9.10 -6.32 -10.19
CA PHE A 77 -7.70 -6.29 -10.57
C PHE A 77 -6.85 -5.50 -9.56
N GLY A 78 -7.42 -5.03 -8.45
CA GLY A 78 -6.70 -4.21 -7.46
C GLY A 78 -6.30 -2.84 -7.98
N CYS A 79 -7.01 -2.32 -8.98
CA CYS A 79 -6.81 -1.00 -9.55
C CYS A 79 -8.08 -0.16 -9.38
N ASN A 80 -7.97 1.13 -9.70
CA ASN A 80 -9.07 2.09 -9.57
C ASN A 80 -9.70 2.04 -8.17
N CYS A 81 -8.84 2.06 -7.15
CA CYS A 81 -9.28 2.05 -5.77
C CYS A 81 -9.82 3.42 -5.37
N ASP A 82 -10.92 3.46 -4.64
CA ASP A 82 -11.48 4.70 -4.11
C ASP A 82 -10.42 5.42 -3.25
N GLY A 83 -10.08 6.66 -3.65
CA GLY A 83 -9.05 7.45 -2.97
C GLY A 83 -7.60 7.02 -3.23
N GLY A 84 -7.36 6.10 -4.16
CA GLY A 84 -6.03 5.60 -4.54
C GLY A 84 -5.42 4.65 -3.50
N CYS A 85 -4.10 4.44 -3.56
CA CYS A 85 -3.43 3.54 -2.62
C CYS A 85 -3.09 4.22 -1.30
N ILE A 86 -3.09 3.41 -0.24
CA ILE A 86 -2.53 3.77 1.06
C ILE A 86 -1.06 4.17 0.86
N LYS A 87 -0.66 5.28 1.49
CA LYS A 87 0.70 5.84 1.40
C LYS A 87 1.41 5.74 2.74
N GLY A 88 2.74 5.69 2.70
CA GLY A 88 3.61 5.66 3.87
C GLY A 88 4.97 5.03 3.52
N ASP A 89 5.69 4.59 4.55
CA ASP A 89 7.03 4.03 4.44
C ASP A 89 7.11 2.60 5.00
N TRP A 90 6.12 1.77 4.64
CA TRP A 90 6.10 0.32 4.79
C TRP A 90 6.65 -0.19 6.13
N GLN A 91 7.86 -0.78 6.11
CA GLN A 91 8.54 -1.29 7.29
C GLN A 91 8.82 -0.20 8.32
N GLN A 92 9.26 0.98 7.90
CA GLN A 92 9.53 2.10 8.81
C GLN A 92 8.24 2.59 9.48
N SER A 93 7.14 2.67 8.72
CA SER A 93 5.83 2.96 9.29
C SER A 93 5.38 1.88 10.28
N PHE A 94 5.60 0.60 9.97
CA PHE A 94 5.29 -0.50 10.88
C PHE A 94 6.09 -0.42 12.18
N LEU A 95 7.39 -0.13 12.11
CA LEU A 95 8.23 0.08 13.31
C LEU A 95 7.76 1.30 14.12
N ASN A 96 7.39 2.38 13.44
CA ASN A 96 6.89 3.60 14.08
C ASN A 96 5.55 3.39 14.79
N ASN A 97 4.64 2.65 14.18
CA ASN A 97 3.34 2.32 14.77
C ASN A 97 3.48 1.43 16.00
N ASN A 98 4.56 0.63 16.07
CA ASN A 98 4.78 -0.40 17.09
C ASN A 98 6.01 -0.16 17.97
N ARG A 99 6.38 1.11 18.20
CA ARG A 99 7.56 1.46 19.01
C ARG A 99 7.53 0.89 20.42
N ARG A 100 6.34 0.68 20.99
CA ARG A 100 6.17 0.16 22.36
C ARG A 100 6.49 -1.33 22.48
N GLN A 101 6.41 -2.07 21.37
CA GLN A 101 6.61 -3.51 21.27
C GLN A 101 8.08 -3.91 21.05
N ASN A 102 8.98 -2.92 20.88
CA ASN A 102 10.41 -3.12 20.60
C ASN A 102 10.64 -4.16 19.48
N ILE A 103 10.00 -3.92 18.33
CA ILE A 103 10.01 -4.86 17.21
C ILE A 103 11.39 -4.90 16.55
N ARG A 104 11.87 -6.13 16.27
CA ARG A 104 13.01 -6.38 15.38
C ARG A 104 12.56 -7.15 14.15
N VAL A 105 12.60 -6.51 12.99
CA VAL A 105 12.35 -7.18 11.71
C VAL A 105 13.53 -8.09 11.38
N VAL A 106 13.22 -9.33 11.00
CA VAL A 106 14.23 -10.33 10.61
C VAL A 106 14.18 -10.63 9.12
N ASP A 107 13.06 -10.34 8.46
CA ASP A 107 12.86 -10.60 7.03
C ASP A 107 11.73 -9.74 6.48
N ALA A 108 11.81 -9.41 5.19
CA ALA A 108 10.85 -8.57 4.49
C ALA A 108 10.68 -9.04 3.04
N THR A 109 9.46 -9.39 2.65
CA THR A 109 9.14 -9.95 1.33
C THR A 109 8.03 -9.16 0.65
N TRP A 110 8.32 -8.61 -0.52
CA TRP A 110 7.35 -7.88 -1.34
C TRP A 110 6.44 -8.83 -2.12
N SER A 111 5.18 -8.43 -2.33
CA SER A 111 4.25 -9.10 -3.23
C SER A 111 3.45 -8.05 -4.02
N SER A 112 3.17 -8.34 -5.29
CA SER A 112 2.52 -7.43 -6.26
C SER A 112 1.56 -8.16 -7.18
#